data_AF-A0A2E4NRP7-F1
#
_entry.id   AF-A0A2E4NRP7-F1
#
_cell.length_a   1.000
_cell.length_b   1.000
_cell.length_c   1.000
_cell.angle_alpha   90.00
_cell.angle_beta   90.00
_cell.angle_gamma   90.00
#
_symmetry.space_group_name_H-M   'P 1'
#
loop_
_entity.id
_entity.type
_entity.pdbx_description
1 polymer ?
#
loop_
_entity_poly.entity_id
_entity_poly.type
_entity_poly.pdbx_seq_one_letter_code
_entity_poly.pdbx_strand_id
1 'polypeptide(L)'
;MIVQGNLCIGTDCVNGEDFSSGVLKLKENNLRIRWYDSTATAGGPVRQTFDGTYIDGEVGQSWRLDANQSSNGGDNGLYISQMSLVDYPVYSDGSAPDYDCSGAPANPRPIIGTIPEGDPAEDPSNCLPYSEPLQLNVLAMNGGLNGGVSLGIGAEIGDGEVRLGNDDLKRRLVHVARAIADSDVLIKEQLDQGLFQAQQIRMNEIEALMTMAENELEVLEQEVATSGSNGSGGNGGGGAAGWPLLLLPLAALKFRNRKTLA
;
A
#
# COMPACT_ATOMS: atom_id res chain seq x y z
N MET A 1 7.31 29.54 36.05
CA MET A 1 8.57 30.10 35.54
C MET A 1 8.29 30.68 34.16
N ILE A 2 8.75 31.90 33.86
CA ILE A 2 8.66 32.50 32.53
C ILE A 2 10.09 32.66 32.03
N VAL A 3 10.41 32.09 30.88
CA VAL A 3 11.73 32.21 30.27
C VAL A 3 11.68 33.28 29.18
N GLN A 4 12.57 34.27 29.27
CA GLN A 4 12.73 35.32 28.26
C GLN A 4 14.06 35.09 27.54
N GLY A 5 14.03 35.01 26.21
CA GLY A 5 15.21 34.70 25.39
C GLY A 5 15.29 33.22 25.02
N ASN A 6 16.52 32.75 24.78
CA ASN A 6 16.76 31.41 24.26
C ASN A 6 16.90 30.38 25.39
N LEU A 7 16.53 29.14 25.11
CA LEU A 7 16.60 28.05 26.07
C LEU A 7 17.06 26.77 25.39
N CYS A 8 18.02 26.09 26.00
CA CYS A 8 18.34 24.70 25.70
C CYS A 8 17.82 23.84 26.86
N ILE A 9 17.00 22.84 26.55
CA ILE A 9 16.54 21.84 27.52
C ILE A 9 17.07 20.49 27.08
N GLY A 10 17.82 19.86 27.98
CA GLY A 10 18.15 18.46 27.90
C GLY A 10 19.57 18.14 28.37
N THR A 11 19.86 16.86 28.54
CA THR A 11 21.15 16.39 29.07
C THR A 11 22.33 16.69 28.15
N ASP A 12 22.09 16.86 26.84
CA ASP A 12 23.14 17.16 25.85
C ASP A 12 23.31 18.66 25.59
N CYS A 13 22.64 19.53 26.35
CA CYS A 13 22.86 20.97 26.31
C CYS A 13 24.21 21.36 26.92
N VAL A 14 24.95 22.24 26.26
CA VAL A 14 26.25 22.74 26.74
C VAL A 14 26.23 24.24 27.04
N ASN A 15 27.24 24.75 27.74
CA ASN A 15 27.38 26.19 27.92
C ASN A 15 27.90 26.85 26.63
N GLY A 16 27.35 28.01 26.26
CA GLY A 16 27.69 28.70 25.01
C GLY A 16 26.98 28.19 23.76
N GLU A 17 25.80 27.58 23.89
CA GLU A 17 24.95 27.16 22.76
C GLU A 17 24.72 28.31 21.75
N ASP A 18 24.87 28.00 20.46
CA ASP A 18 24.52 28.93 19.39
C ASP A 18 23.02 28.83 19.07
N PHE A 19 22.25 29.89 19.34
CA PHE A 19 20.82 29.94 19.10
C PHE A 19 20.44 30.71 17.82
N SER A 20 21.39 30.92 16.90
CA SER A 20 21.15 31.63 15.63
C SER A 20 20.05 30.99 14.75
N SER A 21 19.88 29.67 14.84
CA SER A 21 18.91 28.89 14.05
C SER A 21 17.65 28.46 14.82
N GLY A 22 17.52 28.83 16.10
CA GLY A 22 16.37 28.45 16.91
C GLY A 22 16.43 28.99 18.34
N VAL A 23 15.29 29.50 18.82
CA VAL A 23 15.15 30.11 20.16
C VAL A 23 15.01 29.05 21.25
N LEU A 24 14.45 27.88 20.93
CA LEU A 24 14.33 26.74 21.83
C LEU A 24 15.01 25.53 21.21
N LYS A 25 16.01 24.98 21.91
CA LYS A 25 16.66 23.72 21.55
C LYS A 25 16.29 22.63 22.55
N LEU A 26 15.92 21.47 22.04
CA LEU A 26 15.64 20.30 22.84
C LEU A 26 16.70 19.25 22.49
N LYS A 27 17.69 19.07 23.35
CA LYS A 27 18.85 18.20 23.11
C LYS A 27 18.82 17.04 24.11
N GLU A 28 18.05 16.03 23.75
CA GLU A 28 17.98 14.77 24.47
C GLU A 28 18.15 13.62 23.50
N ASN A 29 18.73 12.54 24.00
CA ASN A 29 18.67 11.25 23.32
C ASN A 29 17.24 10.72 23.48
N ASN A 30 16.45 10.82 22.40
CA ASN A 30 15.03 10.43 22.31
C ASN A 30 14.06 11.42 22.97
N LEU A 31 13.83 12.55 22.29
CA LEU A 31 12.95 13.62 22.75
C LEU A 31 11.49 13.15 22.76
N ARG A 32 10.80 13.43 23.87
CA ARG A 32 9.38 13.12 24.07
C ARG A 32 8.67 14.32 24.66
N ILE A 33 7.69 14.84 23.94
CA ILE A 33 6.83 15.93 24.42
C ILE A 33 5.43 15.38 24.53
N ARG A 34 4.84 15.47 25.72
CA ARG A 34 3.50 14.95 25.98
C ARG A 34 2.56 16.08 26.38
N TRP A 35 1.45 16.20 25.68
CA TRP A 35 0.29 16.97 26.10
C TRP A 35 -0.64 16.03 26.87
N TYR A 36 -0.70 16.22 28.18
CA TYR A 36 -1.48 15.39 29.10
C TYR A 36 -2.70 16.19 29.57
N ASP A 37 -3.89 15.85 29.09
CA ASP A 37 -5.14 16.49 29.49
C ASP A 37 -6.07 15.46 30.13
N SER A 38 -6.07 15.39 31.47
CA SER A 38 -6.97 14.51 32.22
C SER A 38 -8.42 14.98 32.28
N THR A 39 -8.73 16.14 31.70
CA THR A 39 -10.09 16.71 31.67
C THR A 39 -10.79 16.48 30.33
N ALA A 40 -10.03 16.15 29.29
CA ALA A 40 -10.58 15.75 28.01
C ALA A 40 -11.34 14.43 28.11
N THR A 41 -12.47 14.33 27.38
CA THR A 41 -13.20 13.07 27.24
C THR A 41 -12.39 12.10 26.37
N ALA A 42 -12.24 10.86 26.82
CA ALA A 42 -11.62 9.83 26.01
C ALA A 42 -12.42 9.55 24.73
N GLY A 43 -11.72 9.08 23.71
CA GLY A 43 -12.34 8.50 22.52
C GLY A 43 -12.99 7.16 22.84
N GLY A 44 -13.43 6.45 21.79
CA GLY A 44 -13.93 5.09 21.94
C GLY A 44 -12.83 4.08 22.29
N PRO A 45 -13.22 2.86 22.71
CA PRO A 45 -12.28 1.78 22.93
C PRO A 45 -11.56 1.42 21.62
N VAL A 46 -10.27 1.14 21.73
CA VAL A 46 -9.40 0.74 20.62
C VAL A 46 -8.54 -0.44 21.04
N ARG A 47 -8.19 -1.28 20.06
CA ARG A 47 -7.24 -2.38 20.21
C ARG A 47 -5.96 -2.05 19.48
N GLN A 48 -4.82 -2.14 20.16
CA GLN A 48 -3.50 -2.12 19.54
C GLN A 48 -2.94 -3.55 19.54
N THR A 49 -2.60 -4.06 18.37
CA THR A 49 -2.02 -5.39 18.20
C THR A 49 -0.52 -5.25 17.99
N PHE A 50 0.23 -6.16 18.60
CA PHE A 50 1.66 -6.36 18.47
C PHE A 50 1.92 -7.80 18.06
N ASP A 51 3.20 -8.18 17.94
CA ASP A 51 3.56 -9.57 17.70
C ASP A 51 3.19 -10.43 18.93
N GLY A 52 2.21 -11.31 18.75
CA GLY A 52 1.71 -12.26 19.76
C GLY A 52 0.87 -11.67 20.89
N THR A 53 0.66 -10.36 20.94
CA THR A 53 -0.03 -9.69 22.04
C THR A 53 -0.91 -8.54 21.57
N TYR A 54 -1.84 -8.11 22.41
CA TYR A 54 -2.63 -6.91 22.18
C TYR A 54 -2.95 -6.16 23.48
N ILE A 55 -3.31 -4.89 23.33
CA ILE A 55 -3.77 -4.02 24.40
C ILE A 55 -5.11 -3.44 23.98
N ASP A 56 -6.10 -3.59 24.86
CA ASP A 56 -7.40 -2.92 24.74
C ASP A 56 -7.45 -1.74 25.73
N GLY A 57 -7.86 -0.58 25.25
CA GLY A 57 -7.95 0.60 26.08
C GLY A 57 -8.61 1.78 25.39
N GLU A 58 -8.49 2.96 25.99
CA GLU A 58 -9.01 4.21 25.46
C GLU A 58 -7.88 5.23 25.25
N VAL A 59 -8.02 6.04 24.21
CA VAL A 59 -7.07 7.12 23.86
C VAL A 59 -7.82 8.40 23.49
N GLY A 60 -7.09 9.49 23.25
CA GLY A 60 -7.64 10.77 22.78
C GLY A 60 -7.58 11.89 23.83
N GLN A 61 -7.30 11.54 25.09
CA GLN A 61 -7.11 12.51 26.19
C GLN A 61 -5.67 13.04 26.26
N SER A 62 -4.71 12.34 25.66
CA SER A 62 -3.32 12.77 25.63
C SER A 62 -2.70 12.52 24.27
N TRP A 63 -1.79 13.42 23.90
CA TRP A 63 -1.02 13.37 22.67
C TRP A 63 0.45 13.41 23.00
N ARG A 64 1.24 12.75 22.18
CA ARG A 64 2.69 12.68 22.34
C ARG A 64 3.38 12.91 21.02
N LEU A 65 4.45 13.68 21.06
CA LEU A 65 5.40 13.85 19.99
C LEU A 65 6.72 13.18 20.39
N ASP A 66 7.17 12.25 19.56
CA ASP A 66 8.43 11.54 19.75
C ASP A 66 9.36 11.89 18.59
N ALA A 67 10.57 12.38 18.89
CA ALA A 67 11.62 12.56 17.89
C ALA A 67 12.79 11.63 18.22
N ASN A 68 13.04 10.69 17.30
CA ASN A 68 13.95 9.55 17.39
C ASN A 68 13.54 8.55 18.48
N GLN A 69 13.27 7.30 18.09
CA GLN A 69 12.74 6.27 18.99
C GLN A 69 13.75 5.74 20.02
N SER A 70 13.18 5.19 21.10
CA SER A 70 13.64 5.08 22.50
C SER A 70 15.03 4.55 22.83
N SER A 71 15.76 3.97 21.90
CA SER A 71 17.11 3.46 22.10
C SER A 71 18.09 4.37 21.36
N ASN A 72 19.31 4.53 21.91
CA ASN A 72 20.43 5.04 21.12
C ASN A 72 20.58 4.14 19.88
N GLY A 73 20.16 4.61 18.71
CA GLY A 73 20.08 3.83 17.47
C GLY A 73 18.72 3.19 17.14
N GLY A 74 17.64 3.53 17.86
CA GLY A 74 16.26 3.20 17.47
C GLY A 74 15.83 3.95 16.21
N ASP A 75 14.58 3.72 15.76
CA ASP A 75 14.07 4.31 14.53
C ASP A 75 14.24 5.83 14.49
N ASN A 76 14.98 6.28 13.49
CA ASN A 76 15.13 7.70 13.18
C ASN A 76 13.82 8.16 12.56
N GLY A 77 13.12 9.07 13.24
CA GLY A 77 11.84 9.56 12.78
C GLY A 77 11.15 10.49 13.77
N LEU A 78 10.10 11.14 13.30
CA LEU A 78 9.22 12.01 14.06
C LEU A 78 7.81 11.42 14.06
N TYR A 79 7.24 11.24 15.25
CA TYR A 79 5.94 10.61 15.45
C TYR A 79 5.01 11.56 16.19
N ILE A 80 3.75 11.57 15.80
CA ILE A 80 2.64 12.17 16.55
C ILE A 80 1.65 11.07 16.85
N SER A 81 1.40 10.86 18.14
CA SER A 81 0.66 9.70 18.63
C SER A 81 -0.39 10.13 19.64
N GLN A 82 -1.52 9.41 19.66
CA GLN A 82 -2.43 9.43 20.79
C GLN A 82 -1.89 8.51 21.88
N MET A 83 -2.06 8.89 23.14
CA MET A 83 -1.57 8.13 24.29
C MET A 83 -2.64 8.03 25.37
N SER A 84 -2.75 6.87 26.03
CA SER A 84 -3.63 6.69 27.19
C SER A 84 -3.10 7.40 28.44
N LEU A 85 -3.99 7.83 29.33
CA LEU A 85 -3.60 8.45 30.61
C LEU A 85 -3.08 7.45 31.65
N VAL A 86 -3.44 6.18 31.48
CA VAL A 86 -3.12 5.06 32.37
C VAL A 86 -2.51 3.92 31.55
N ASP A 87 -1.86 2.99 32.24
CA ASP A 87 -1.37 1.76 31.64
C ASP A 87 -2.49 0.71 31.63
N TYR A 88 -2.53 -0.09 30.57
CA TYR A 88 -3.49 -1.18 30.41
C TYR A 88 -2.76 -2.53 30.45
N PRO A 89 -3.40 -3.59 30.97
CA PRO A 89 -2.83 -4.94 30.90
C PRO A 89 -2.59 -5.36 29.46
N VAL A 90 -1.47 -6.05 29.23
CA VAL A 90 -1.16 -6.66 27.93
C VAL A 90 -1.70 -8.09 27.92
N TYR A 91 -2.41 -8.46 26.85
CA TYR A 91 -3.03 -9.77 26.69
C TYR A 91 -2.43 -10.55 25.54
N SER A 92 -2.43 -11.88 25.62
CA SER A 92 -2.04 -12.78 24.53
C SER A 92 -3.10 -12.80 23.44
N ASP A 93 -2.67 -12.82 22.18
CA ASP A 93 -3.53 -13.12 21.01
C ASP A 93 -3.68 -14.63 20.74
N GLY A 94 -3.15 -15.48 21.63
CA GLY A 94 -3.05 -16.93 21.49
C GLY A 94 -1.66 -17.42 21.08
N SER A 95 -0.75 -16.50 20.73
CA SER A 95 0.64 -16.82 20.35
C SER A 95 1.71 -16.19 21.25
N ALA A 96 1.34 -15.42 22.29
CA ALA A 96 2.32 -14.91 23.25
C ALA A 96 3.12 -16.05 23.90
N PRO A 97 4.45 -15.91 24.09
CA PRO A 97 5.25 -16.92 24.77
C PRO A 97 4.86 -17.12 26.23
N ASP A 98 4.76 -18.38 26.65
CA ASP A 98 4.67 -18.80 28.06
C ASP A 98 6.08 -19.12 28.58
N TYR A 99 6.52 -18.43 29.63
CA TYR A 99 7.90 -18.49 30.11
C TYR A 99 8.06 -19.42 31.32
N ASP A 100 9.10 -20.27 31.29
CA ASP A 100 9.42 -21.17 32.40
C ASP A 100 10.08 -20.42 33.56
N CYS A 101 9.29 -20.19 34.60
CA CYS A 101 9.76 -19.58 35.83
C CYS A 101 10.30 -20.56 36.89
N SER A 102 10.28 -21.87 36.63
CA SER A 102 10.73 -22.88 37.60
C SER A 102 12.26 -22.94 37.77
N GLY A 103 12.99 -22.49 36.74
CA GLY A 103 14.45 -22.51 36.69
C GLY A 103 15.14 -21.30 37.32
N ALA A 104 16.48 -21.33 37.27
CA ALA A 104 17.31 -20.20 37.66
C ALA A 104 16.98 -18.95 36.83
N PRO A 105 17.18 -17.73 37.37
CA PRO A 105 16.91 -16.50 36.64
C PRO A 105 17.69 -16.43 35.31
N ALA A 106 16.98 -16.16 34.21
CA ALA A 106 17.51 -15.93 32.87
C ALA A 106 16.75 -14.77 32.22
N ASN A 107 17.35 -14.09 31.23
CA ASN A 107 16.70 -13.00 30.51
C ASN A 107 17.05 -13.05 29.01
N PRO A 108 16.10 -13.41 28.12
CA PRO A 108 14.76 -13.90 28.44
C PRO A 108 14.78 -15.29 29.10
N ARG A 109 13.72 -15.65 29.81
CA ARG A 109 13.50 -17.01 30.34
C ARG A 109 13.19 -18.01 29.22
N PRO A 110 13.39 -19.32 29.44
CA PRO A 110 13.03 -20.35 28.46
C PRO A 110 11.53 -20.35 28.16
N ILE A 111 11.14 -20.61 26.91
CA ILE A 111 9.73 -20.70 26.51
C ILE A 111 9.26 -22.16 26.63
N ILE A 112 8.14 -22.38 27.31
CA ILE A 112 7.51 -23.70 27.51
C ILE A 112 6.25 -23.91 26.69
N GLY A 113 5.66 -22.85 26.15
CA GLY A 113 4.45 -22.92 25.35
C GLY A 113 4.00 -21.56 24.87
N THR A 114 2.69 -21.46 24.59
CA THR A 114 2.02 -20.20 24.31
C THR A 114 0.88 -19.98 25.30
N ILE A 115 0.66 -18.72 25.63
CA ILE A 115 -0.43 -18.28 26.50
C ILE A 115 -1.73 -18.24 25.67
N PRO A 116 -2.84 -18.82 26.15
CA PRO A 116 -4.13 -18.75 25.46
C PRO A 116 -4.60 -17.32 25.17
N GLU A 117 -5.40 -17.13 24.11
CA GLU A 117 -5.94 -15.82 23.76
C GLU A 117 -6.78 -15.24 24.91
N GLY A 118 -6.52 -13.98 25.25
CA GLY A 118 -7.24 -13.25 26.30
C GLY A 118 -6.68 -13.41 27.72
N ASP A 119 -5.74 -14.32 27.93
CA ASP A 119 -4.99 -14.39 29.18
C ASP A 119 -3.87 -13.33 29.20
N PRO A 120 -3.47 -12.81 30.38
CA PRO A 120 -2.43 -11.79 30.48
C PRO A 120 -1.09 -12.30 29.92
N ALA A 121 -0.42 -11.48 29.12
CA ALA A 121 0.92 -11.77 28.63
C ALA A 121 1.96 -11.61 29.76
N GLU A 122 3.07 -12.34 29.65
CA GLU A 122 4.09 -12.41 30.69
C GLU A 122 5.37 -11.66 30.31
N ASP A 123 6.00 -11.01 31.30
CA ASP A 123 7.32 -10.40 31.14
C ASP A 123 8.41 -11.49 31.04
N PRO A 124 9.32 -11.40 30.05
CA PRO A 124 10.33 -12.42 29.77
C PRO A 124 11.34 -12.64 30.89
N SER A 125 11.47 -11.72 31.84
CA SER A 125 12.45 -11.79 32.93
C SER A 125 11.89 -12.49 34.17
N ASN A 126 10.59 -12.37 34.41
CA ASN A 126 9.98 -12.77 35.68
C ASN A 126 8.65 -13.54 35.57
N CYS A 127 8.15 -13.79 34.36
CA CYS A 127 6.87 -14.48 34.07
C CYS A 127 5.67 -13.87 34.81
N LEU A 128 5.70 -12.56 35.08
CA LEU A 128 4.57 -11.86 35.67
C LEU A 128 3.81 -11.09 34.60
N PRO A 129 2.49 -10.94 34.76
CA PRO A 129 1.71 -10.02 33.96
C PRO A 129 2.28 -8.60 34.02
N TYR A 130 2.28 -7.92 32.89
CA TYR A 130 2.72 -6.53 32.78
C TYR A 130 1.65 -5.65 32.14
N SER A 131 1.87 -4.35 32.21
CA SER A 131 0.97 -3.35 31.66
C SER A 131 1.77 -2.29 30.95
N GLU A 132 1.21 -1.76 29.87
CA GLU A 132 1.84 -0.74 29.06
C GLU A 132 0.85 0.39 28.74
N PRO A 133 1.34 1.61 28.51
CA PRO A 133 0.49 2.67 28.00
C PRO A 133 0.13 2.36 26.55
N LEU A 134 -1.12 2.59 26.20
CA LEU A 134 -1.60 2.49 24.83
C LEU A 134 -1.09 3.71 24.03
N GLN A 135 -0.35 3.47 22.95
CA GLN A 135 0.22 4.53 22.11
C GLN A 135 -0.06 4.24 20.63
N LEU A 136 -0.94 5.04 20.03
CA LEU A 136 -1.33 4.91 18.63
C LEU A 136 -0.70 6.01 17.78
N ASN A 137 0.20 5.64 16.88
CA ASN A 137 0.82 6.58 15.95
C ASN A 137 -0.21 7.03 14.90
N VAL A 138 -0.45 8.34 14.82
CA VAL A 138 -1.39 8.94 13.86
C VAL A 138 -0.63 9.48 12.65
N LEU A 139 0.55 10.05 12.87
CA LEU A 139 1.46 10.52 11.84
C LEU A 139 2.86 10.04 12.21
N ALA A 140 3.56 9.42 11.27
CA ALA A 140 4.98 9.11 11.42
C ALA A 140 5.74 9.57 10.20
N MET A 141 6.94 10.10 10.42
CA MET A 141 7.89 10.49 9.37
C MET A 141 9.23 9.83 9.65
N ASN A 142 9.82 9.14 8.68
CA ASN A 142 11.12 8.50 8.87
C ASN A 142 12.24 9.52 8.60
N GLY A 143 13.42 9.24 9.15
CA GLY A 143 14.65 9.97 8.86
C GLY A 143 15.48 9.34 7.75
N GLY A 144 14.88 8.52 6.89
CA GLY A 144 15.54 7.92 5.73
C GLY A 144 15.89 8.95 4.66
N LEU A 145 16.83 8.64 3.77
CA LEU A 145 17.30 9.58 2.73
C LEU A 145 16.18 10.04 1.79
N ASN A 146 15.27 9.14 1.43
CA ASN A 146 14.15 9.46 0.55
C ASN A 146 12.99 10.10 1.31
N GLY A 147 13.03 10.05 2.65
CA GLY A 147 11.92 10.42 3.51
C GLY A 147 10.72 9.48 3.33
N GLY A 148 9.83 9.42 4.30
CA GLY A 148 8.65 8.56 4.25
C GLY A 148 7.63 9.07 5.24
N VAL A 149 6.36 8.98 4.90
CA VAL A 149 5.27 9.46 5.74
C VAL A 149 4.21 8.37 5.87
N SER A 150 3.84 8.00 7.10
CA SER A 150 2.63 7.23 7.35
C SER A 150 1.56 8.13 7.97
N LEU A 151 0.33 8.03 7.46
CA LEU A 151 -0.80 8.83 7.90
C LEU A 151 -2.00 7.94 8.22
N GLY A 152 -2.48 8.07 9.46
CA GLY A 152 -3.58 7.31 10.02
C GLY A 152 -3.09 6.17 10.91
N ILE A 153 -3.88 5.87 11.94
CA ILE A 153 -3.57 4.81 12.92
C ILE A 153 -3.39 3.45 12.21
N GLY A 154 -2.34 2.73 12.55
CA GLY A 154 -2.00 1.44 11.92
C GLY A 154 -1.42 1.54 10.51
N ALA A 155 -1.12 2.75 10.02
CA ALA A 155 -0.32 2.90 8.80
C ALA A 155 1.16 2.63 9.08
N GLU A 156 1.76 1.77 8.29
CA GLU A 156 3.19 1.49 8.35
C GLU A 156 3.98 2.51 7.53
N ILE A 157 5.24 2.74 7.91
CA ILE A 157 6.10 3.67 7.20
C ILE A 157 6.88 2.95 6.09
N GLY A 158 7.03 3.61 4.94
CA GLY A 158 7.81 3.12 3.80
C GLY A 158 8.80 4.18 3.35
N ASP A 159 9.96 3.74 2.87
CA ASP A 159 10.97 4.66 2.34
C ASP A 159 10.54 5.22 0.97
N GLY A 160 10.57 6.54 0.83
CA GLY A 160 10.13 7.27 -0.36
C GLY A 160 8.60 7.31 -0.58
N GLU A 161 7.80 6.84 0.39
CA GLU A 161 6.36 6.63 0.21
C GLU A 161 5.50 7.44 1.18
N VAL A 162 4.31 7.84 0.72
CA VAL A 162 3.21 8.28 1.59
C VAL A 162 2.25 7.11 1.75
N ARG A 163 2.29 6.46 2.92
CA ARG A 163 1.47 5.31 3.25
C ARG A 163 0.25 5.71 4.08
N LEU A 164 -0.90 5.17 3.72
CA LEU A 164 -2.19 5.42 4.40
C LEU A 164 -2.70 4.19 5.13
N GLY A 165 -1.86 3.18 5.34
CA GLY A 165 -2.26 1.86 5.79
C GLY A 165 -1.09 0.88 5.82
N ASN A 166 -1.39 -0.41 5.83
CA ASN A 166 -0.44 -1.50 5.72
C ASN A 166 -0.98 -2.57 4.75
N ASP A 167 -0.38 -3.75 4.71
CA ASP A 167 -0.77 -4.81 3.78
C ASP A 167 -2.20 -5.32 3.99
N ASP A 168 -2.67 -5.33 5.25
CA ASP A 168 -4.00 -5.79 5.65
C ASP A 168 -5.03 -4.65 5.69
N LEU A 169 -4.59 -3.45 6.04
CA LEU A 169 -5.41 -2.25 6.21
C LEU A 169 -5.14 -1.27 5.07
N LYS A 170 -6.00 -1.27 4.06
CA LYS A 170 -5.94 -0.31 2.95
C LYS A 170 -7.03 0.73 3.09
N ARG A 171 -6.69 2.00 2.87
CA ARG A 171 -7.63 3.12 2.90
C ARG A 171 -7.92 3.64 1.50
N ARG A 172 -9.18 3.99 1.25
CA ARG A 172 -9.57 4.67 0.02
C ARG A 172 -9.28 6.15 0.13
N LEU A 173 -8.67 6.70 -0.93
CA LEU A 173 -8.68 8.14 -1.17
C LEU A 173 -10.04 8.51 -1.76
N VAL A 174 -10.77 9.39 -1.09
CA VAL A 174 -12.10 9.86 -1.48
C VAL A 174 -12.07 11.36 -1.74
N HIS A 175 -12.97 11.83 -2.60
CA HIS A 175 -13.06 13.24 -3.00
C HIS A 175 -11.78 13.79 -3.66
N VAL A 176 -11.05 12.93 -4.37
CA VAL A 176 -9.91 13.35 -5.20
C VAL A 176 -10.44 14.05 -6.44
N ALA A 177 -9.90 15.23 -6.74
CA ALA A 177 -10.25 15.98 -7.93
C ALA A 177 -9.72 15.31 -9.20
N ARG A 178 -10.25 15.71 -10.36
CA ARG A 178 -9.79 15.21 -11.66
C ARG A 178 -8.33 15.61 -11.89
N ALA A 179 -7.49 14.65 -12.27
CA ALA A 179 -6.10 14.86 -12.64
C ALA A 179 -5.96 15.73 -13.89
N ILE A 180 -5.00 16.65 -13.89
CA ILE A 180 -4.68 17.56 -15.00
C ILE A 180 -3.20 17.39 -15.42
N ALA A 181 -2.30 17.28 -14.46
CA ALA A 181 -0.87 17.10 -14.69
C ALA A 181 -0.46 15.62 -14.69
N ASP A 182 0.69 15.31 -15.29
CA ASP A 182 1.20 13.94 -15.38
C ASP A 182 1.53 13.33 -14.01
N SER A 183 1.77 14.16 -12.99
CA SER A 183 2.05 13.75 -11.61
C SER A 183 0.80 13.54 -10.76
N ASP A 184 -0.39 13.83 -11.28
CA ASP A 184 -1.63 13.74 -10.51
C ASP A 184 -2.13 12.30 -10.43
N VAL A 185 -2.79 11.96 -9.32
CA VAL A 185 -3.42 10.65 -9.14
C VAL A 185 -4.70 10.58 -9.96
N LEU A 186 -4.82 9.56 -10.80
CA LEU A 186 -6.02 9.31 -11.59
C LEU A 186 -7.18 8.82 -10.71
N ILE A 187 -8.37 9.35 -10.96
CA ILE A 187 -9.61 8.85 -10.35
C ILE A 187 -10.30 7.79 -11.22
N LYS A 188 -11.19 7.00 -10.61
CA LYS A 188 -11.94 5.94 -11.29
C LYS A 188 -12.60 6.41 -12.59
N GLU A 189 -13.23 7.59 -12.58
CA GLU A 189 -13.90 8.14 -13.77
C GLU A 189 -12.94 8.32 -14.96
N GLN A 190 -11.72 8.81 -14.73
CA GLN A 190 -10.73 9.02 -15.78
C GLN A 190 -10.17 7.70 -16.32
N LEU A 191 -9.97 6.72 -15.43
CA LEU A 191 -9.54 5.37 -15.82
C LEU A 191 -10.61 4.68 -16.69
N ASP A 192 -11.87 4.77 -16.27
CA ASP A 192 -13.01 4.20 -16.99
C ASP A 192 -13.13 4.86 -18.39
N GLN A 193 -13.06 6.21 -18.47
CA GLN A 193 -13.08 6.94 -19.76
C GLN A 193 -11.96 6.50 -20.71
N GLY A 194 -10.72 6.38 -20.23
CA GLY A 194 -9.58 5.95 -21.05
C GLY A 194 -9.72 4.51 -21.55
N LEU A 195 -10.23 3.60 -20.72
CA LEU A 195 -10.45 2.21 -21.09
C LEU A 195 -11.53 2.07 -22.17
N PHE A 196 -12.64 2.81 -22.03
CA PHE A 196 -13.74 2.76 -23.00
C PHE A 196 -13.35 3.36 -24.35
N GLN A 197 -12.53 4.42 -24.39
CA GLN A 197 -11.99 4.94 -25.65
C GLN A 197 -11.12 3.91 -26.38
N ALA A 198 -10.21 3.23 -25.66
CA ALA A 198 -9.37 2.20 -26.25
C ALA A 198 -10.17 0.96 -26.73
N GLN A 199 -11.22 0.59 -26.01
CA GLN A 199 -12.13 -0.49 -26.43
C GLN A 199 -12.97 -0.10 -27.65
N GLN A 200 -13.46 1.15 -27.70
CA GLN A 200 -14.24 1.64 -28.83
C GLN A 200 -13.40 1.72 -30.10
N ILE A 201 -12.15 2.18 -30.01
CA ILE A 201 -11.22 2.21 -31.15
C ILE A 201 -11.03 0.79 -31.71
N ARG A 202 -10.77 -0.19 -30.84
CA ARG A 202 -10.63 -1.59 -31.26
C ARG A 202 -11.90 -2.16 -31.87
N MET A 203 -13.08 -1.80 -31.36
CA MET A 203 -14.33 -2.24 -31.99
C MET A 203 -14.53 -1.64 -33.36
N ASN A 204 -14.23 -0.35 -33.54
CA ASN A 204 -14.31 0.29 -34.85
C ASN A 204 -13.32 -0.35 -35.85
N GLU A 205 -12.13 -0.76 -35.40
CA GLU A 205 -11.16 -1.48 -36.24
C GLU A 205 -11.67 -2.88 -36.63
N ILE A 206 -12.27 -3.63 -35.69
CA ILE A 206 -12.86 -4.94 -35.97
C ILE A 206 -14.02 -4.82 -36.95
N GLU A 207 -14.89 -3.82 -36.77
CA GLU A 207 -16.01 -3.55 -37.67
C GLU A 207 -15.51 -3.26 -39.09
N ALA A 208 -14.46 -2.44 -39.24
CA ALA A 208 -13.84 -2.16 -40.54
C ALA A 208 -13.24 -3.42 -41.20
N LEU A 209 -12.62 -4.31 -40.42
CA LEU A 209 -12.10 -5.59 -40.93
C LEU A 209 -13.24 -6.52 -41.36
N MET A 210 -14.33 -6.57 -40.60
CA MET A 210 -15.50 -7.39 -40.93
C MET A 210 -16.15 -6.93 -42.23
N THR A 211 -16.35 -5.62 -42.41
CA THR A 211 -16.88 -5.05 -43.66
C THR A 211 -15.99 -5.35 -44.87
N MET A 212 -14.66 -5.32 -44.71
CA MET A 212 -13.76 -5.72 -45.81
C MET A 212 -13.92 -7.21 -46.16
N ALA A 213 -13.99 -8.09 -45.16
CA ALA A 213 -14.18 -9.51 -45.38
C ALA A 213 -15.52 -9.83 -46.04
N GLU A 214 -16.60 -9.15 -45.63
CA GLU A 214 -17.93 -9.28 -46.24
C GLU A 214 -17.90 -8.87 -47.74
N ASN A 215 -17.27 -7.75 -48.07
CA ASN A 215 -17.14 -7.31 -49.46
C ASN A 215 -16.30 -8.29 -50.31
N GLU A 216 -15.22 -8.85 -49.75
CA GLU A 216 -14.39 -9.84 -50.45
C GLU A 216 -15.17 -11.14 -50.70
N LEU A 217 -15.98 -11.57 -49.72
CA LEU A 217 -16.91 -12.69 -49.89
C LEU A 217 -17.93 -12.45 -51.01
N GLU A 218 -18.52 -11.25 -51.08
CA GLU A 218 -19.51 -10.92 -52.13
C GLU A 218 -18.90 -10.99 -53.54
N VAL A 219 -17.66 -10.54 -53.71
CA VAL A 219 -16.93 -10.66 -54.99
C VAL A 219 -16.69 -12.12 -55.34
N LEU A 220 -16.25 -12.93 -54.38
CA LEU A 220 -16.03 -14.36 -54.58
C LEU A 220 -17.33 -15.11 -54.90
N GLU A 221 -18.46 -14.75 -54.27
CA GLU A 221 -19.77 -15.32 -54.56
C GLU A 221 -20.24 -14.97 -55.99
N GLN A 222 -20.00 -13.74 -56.46
CA GLN A 222 -20.31 -13.35 -57.85
C GLN A 222 -19.45 -14.08 -58.88
N GLU A 223 -18.17 -14.32 -58.60
CA GLU A 223 -17.29 -15.13 -59.46
C GLU A 223 -17.75 -16.59 -59.55
N VAL A 224 -18.20 -17.17 -58.43
CA VAL A 224 -18.76 -18.54 -58.41
C VAL A 224 -20.11 -18.58 -59.13
N ALA A 225 -20.99 -17.59 -58.94
CA ALA A 225 -22.30 -17.52 -59.59
C ALA A 225 -22.21 -17.37 -61.12
N THR A 226 -21.26 -16.57 -61.60
CA THR A 226 -20.99 -16.41 -63.05
C THR A 226 -20.32 -17.64 -63.66
N SER A 227 -19.55 -18.40 -62.88
CA SER A 227 -18.99 -19.69 -63.28
C SER A 227 -20.04 -20.82 -63.33
N GLY A 228 -21.16 -20.68 -62.61
CA GLY A 228 -22.24 -21.66 -62.53
C GLY A 228 -23.36 -21.53 -63.57
N SER A 229 -23.39 -20.46 -64.39
CA SER A 229 -24.52 -20.19 -65.29
C SER A 229 -24.30 -20.49 -66.77
N ASN A 230 -23.18 -21.12 -67.17
CA ASN A 230 -23.00 -21.65 -68.53
C ASN A 230 -23.23 -23.17 -68.57
N GLY A 231 -24.50 -23.58 -68.55
CA GLY A 231 -24.90 -24.98 -68.62
C GLY A 231 -26.31 -25.17 -69.18
N SER A 232 -26.59 -24.57 -70.34
CA SER A 232 -27.78 -24.91 -71.14
C SER A 232 -27.52 -26.22 -71.90
N GLY A 233 -28.35 -27.24 -71.61
CA GLY A 233 -28.73 -28.28 -72.55
C GLY A 233 -27.79 -29.48 -72.72
N GLY A 234 -28.37 -30.68 -72.61
CA GLY A 234 -27.90 -31.84 -73.38
C GLY A 234 -27.48 -33.06 -72.55
N ASN A 235 -28.33 -34.08 -72.63
CA ASN A 235 -28.04 -35.51 -72.50
C ASN A 235 -26.56 -35.93 -72.65
N GLY A 236 -26.15 -36.91 -71.84
CA GLY A 236 -25.30 -38.00 -72.32
C GLY A 236 -23.96 -38.20 -71.61
N GLY A 237 -23.94 -39.19 -70.74
CA GLY A 237 -22.87 -40.18 -70.51
C GLY A 237 -21.39 -39.84 -70.77
N GLY A 238 -20.59 -39.98 -69.71
CA GLY A 238 -19.36 -40.76 -69.77
C GLY A 238 -18.05 -40.00 -69.91
N GLY A 239 -17.21 -40.12 -68.88
CA GLY A 239 -15.75 -40.21 -69.07
C GLY A 239 -14.92 -38.95 -68.83
N ALA A 240 -14.24 -38.95 -67.68
CA ALA A 240 -12.87 -38.49 -67.44
C ALA A 240 -12.46 -37.00 -67.61
N ALA A 241 -11.66 -36.60 -66.62
CA ALA A 241 -10.66 -35.52 -66.60
C ALA A 241 -11.14 -34.09 -66.28
N GLY A 242 -10.53 -33.51 -65.23
CA GLY A 242 -10.45 -32.06 -65.09
C GLY A 242 -10.59 -31.49 -63.68
N TRP A 243 -9.91 -32.03 -62.67
CA TRP A 243 -9.55 -31.22 -61.51
C TRP A 243 -8.27 -30.47 -61.82
N PRO A 244 -8.24 -29.13 -61.78
CA PRO A 244 -7.05 -28.42 -61.36
C PRO A 244 -7.26 -27.93 -59.93
N LEU A 245 -6.44 -28.50 -59.03
CA LEU A 245 -5.93 -27.79 -57.88
C LEU A 245 -5.42 -26.41 -58.32
N LEU A 246 -6.13 -25.34 -57.98
CA LEU A 246 -5.53 -24.00 -57.94
C LEU A 246 -4.98 -23.79 -56.53
N LEU A 247 -3.72 -24.19 -56.39
CA LEU A 247 -2.86 -23.85 -55.28
C LEU A 247 -2.68 -22.33 -55.21
N LEU A 248 -2.98 -21.78 -54.04
CA LEU A 248 -2.45 -20.55 -53.46
C LEU A 248 -1.07 -20.13 -54.02
N PRO A 249 -0.87 -18.81 -54.23
CA PRO A 249 0.36 -18.18 -53.85
C PRO A 249 0.09 -17.31 -52.60
N LEU A 250 0.51 -17.84 -51.44
CA LEU A 250 0.93 -17.06 -50.29
C LEU A 250 2.04 -16.08 -50.71
N ALA A 251 1.70 -14.87 -51.18
CA ALA A 251 2.70 -13.83 -51.43
C ALA A 251 2.10 -12.42 -51.61
N ALA A 252 1.62 -11.78 -50.54
CA ALA A 252 1.53 -10.31 -50.48
C ALA A 252 1.72 -9.71 -49.08
N LEU A 253 2.23 -10.46 -48.10
CA LEU A 253 2.66 -9.93 -46.80
C LEU A 253 4.19 -9.78 -46.79
N LYS A 254 4.70 -8.77 -47.50
CA LYS A 254 6.03 -8.19 -47.23
C LYS A 254 6.15 -6.73 -47.74
N PHE A 255 5.70 -5.80 -46.92
CA PHE A 255 6.38 -4.52 -46.66
C PHE A 255 6.32 -4.34 -45.13
N ARG A 256 7.34 -4.71 -44.35
CA ARG A 256 8.64 -4.04 -44.17
C ARG A 256 8.46 -2.58 -43.72
N ASN A 257 8.37 -2.35 -42.42
CA ASN A 257 9.26 -1.37 -41.81
C ASN A 257 9.69 -1.72 -40.39
N ARG A 258 10.98 -1.47 -40.18
CA ARG A 258 11.79 -1.84 -39.03
C ARG A 258 11.55 -0.89 -37.86
N LYS A 259 11.72 -1.44 -36.67
CA LYS A 259 12.11 -0.71 -35.45
C LYS A 259 13.20 0.32 -35.78
N THR A 260 13.03 1.55 -35.32
CA THR A 260 14.11 2.46 -34.94
C THR A 260 13.91 2.80 -33.47
N LEU A 261 15.00 2.68 -32.71
CA LEU A 261 15.15 3.14 -31.34
C LEU A 261 15.29 4.67 -31.32
N ALA A 262 14.56 5.32 -30.42
CA ALA A 262 15.04 6.35 -29.50
C ALA A 262 14.10 6.32 -28.29
#